data_AF-A0A0L0GBX4-F1
#
_entry.id   AF-A0A0L0GBX4-F1
#
_cell.length_a   1.000
_cell.length_b   1.000
_cell.length_c   1.000
_cell.angle_alpha   90.00
_cell.angle_beta   90.00
_cell.angle_gamma   90.00
#
_symmetry.space_group_name_H-M   'P 1'
#
loop_
_entity.id
_entity.type
_entity.pdbx_description
1 polymer ?
#
loop_
_entity_poly.entity_id
_entity_poly.type
_entity_poly.pdbx_seq_one_letter_code
_entity_poly.pdbx_strand_id
1 'polypeptide(L)'
;MLSIWLVGTYLVPVHIVTAVVFIGVGGFLASLNHTRFDFKFPYFNSVYAVKNHDIHHWYPDANYGQYIMLWDRLFGWWKPYPTGKTRQNQKKRETTADDLRKEE
;
A
#
# COMPACT_ATOMS: atom_id res chain seq x y z
N MET A 1 -25.38 -3.33 -12.35
CA MET A 1 -26.39 -2.89 -11.36
C MET A 1 -27.23 -4.07 -10.85
N LEU A 2 -27.84 -4.89 -11.72
CA LEU A 2 -28.58 -6.11 -11.31
C LEU A 2 -27.75 -7.10 -10.48
N SER A 3 -26.51 -7.36 -10.90
CA SER A 3 -25.58 -8.26 -10.19
C SER A 3 -25.25 -7.81 -8.76
N ILE A 4 -25.06 -6.50 -8.55
CA ILE A 4 -24.79 -5.92 -7.24
C ILE A 4 -26.00 -6.08 -6.31
N TRP A 5 -27.20 -5.83 -6.83
CA TRP A 5 -28.45 -5.95 -6.08
C TRP A 5 -28.74 -7.40 -5.64
N LEU A 6 -28.56 -8.38 -6.53
CA LEU A 6 -28.78 -9.79 -6.23
C LEU A 6 -27.80 -10.32 -5.17
N VAL A 7 -26.50 -10.02 -5.31
CA VAL A 7 -25.48 -10.48 -4.37
C VAL A 7 -25.66 -9.82 -2.99
N GLY A 8 -25.92 -8.51 -2.95
CA GLY A 8 -26.11 -7.77 -1.70
C GLY A 8 -27.39 -8.14 -0.94
N THR A 9 -28.39 -8.68 -1.63
CA THR A 9 -29.67 -9.08 -1.00
C THR A 9 -29.67 -10.55 -0.56
N TYR A 10 -29.07 -11.44 -1.36
CA TYR A 10 -29.26 -12.89 -1.17
C TYR A 10 -28.00 -13.68 -0.80
N LEU A 11 -26.80 -13.18 -1.11
CA LEU A 11 -25.55 -13.89 -0.86
C LEU A 11 -24.77 -13.31 0.32
N VAL A 12 -24.73 -11.98 0.43
CA VAL A 12 -24.02 -11.27 1.49
C VAL A 12 -24.95 -10.19 2.03
N PRO A 13 -25.90 -10.51 2.93
CA PRO A 13 -26.72 -9.50 3.58
C PRO A 13 -25.81 -8.55 4.38
N VAL A 14 -25.54 -7.37 3.82
CA VAL A 14 -24.70 -6.35 4.46
C VAL A 14 -25.57 -5.52 5.38
N HIS A 15 -25.32 -5.59 6.68
CA HIS A 15 -25.99 -4.70 7.64
C HIS A 15 -25.56 -3.25 7.41
N ILE A 16 -26.51 -2.32 7.46
CA ILE A 16 -26.25 -0.88 7.35
C ILE A 16 -25.19 -0.41 8.35
N VAL A 17 -25.16 -0.99 9.55
CA VAL A 17 -24.16 -0.70 10.58
C VAL A 17 -22.76 -1.05 10.08
N THR A 18 -22.58 -2.21 9.45
CA THR A 18 -21.26 -2.59 8.89
C THR A 18 -20.83 -1.66 7.76
N ALA A 19 -21.75 -1.20 6.92
CA ALA A 19 -21.43 -0.24 5.86
C ALA A 19 -20.99 1.11 6.44
N VAL A 20 -21.71 1.63 7.44
CA VAL A 20 -21.37 2.90 8.11
C VAL A 20 -20.03 2.80 8.83
N VAL A 21 -19.80 1.71 9.58
CA VAL A 21 -18.52 1.49 10.27
C VAL A 21 -17.38 1.37 9.26
N PHE A 22 -17.57 0.62 8.17
CA PHE A 22 -16.55 0.47 7.14
C PHE A 22 -16.21 1.80 6.47
N ILE A 23 -17.20 2.61 6.11
CA ILE A 23 -16.97 3.93 5.52
C ILE A 23 -16.31 4.88 6.53
N GLY A 24 -16.77 4.89 7.78
CA GLY A 24 -16.21 5.76 8.82
C GLY A 24 -14.76 5.42 9.15
N VAL A 25 -14.50 4.15 9.48
CA VAL A 25 -13.14 3.67 9.83
C VAL A 25 -12.25 3.69 8.60
N GLY A 26 -12.72 3.19 7.45
CA GLY A 26 -11.95 3.19 6.21
C GLY A 26 -11.61 4.61 5.75
N GLY A 27 -12.58 5.52 5.74
CA GLY A 27 -12.36 6.93 5.40
C GLY A 27 -11.39 7.62 6.36
N PHE A 28 -11.48 7.32 7.66
CA PHE A 28 -10.53 7.83 8.65
C PHE A 28 -9.11 7.31 8.41
N LEU A 29 -8.94 5.99 8.19
CA LEU A 29 -7.63 5.40 7.87
C LEU A 29 -7.07 5.91 6.54
N ALA A 30 -7.92 6.11 5.53
CA ALA A 30 -7.53 6.70 4.25
C ALA A 30 -7.05 8.15 4.41
N SER A 31 -7.72 8.92 5.28
CA SER A 31 -7.31 10.28 5.61
C SER A 31 -5.98 10.27 6.34
N LEU A 32 -5.75 9.31 7.26
CA LEU A 32 -4.46 9.12 7.90
C LEU A 32 -3.35 8.78 6.91
N ASN A 33 -3.64 8.09 5.81
CA ASN A 33 -2.64 7.82 4.76
C ASN A 33 -2.08 9.11 4.14
N HIS A 34 -2.84 10.20 4.12
CA HIS A 34 -2.37 11.52 3.68
C HIS A 34 -1.74 12.37 4.79
N THR A 35 -1.61 11.82 6.00
CA THR A 35 -0.91 12.48 7.10
C THR A 35 0.49 11.89 7.28
N ARG A 36 1.42 12.67 7.85
CA ARG A 36 2.78 12.18 8.17
C ARG A 36 2.82 11.19 9.33
N PHE A 37 1.68 10.85 9.93
CA PHE A 37 1.59 9.96 11.08
C PHE A 37 1.61 8.50 10.65
N ASP A 38 2.65 7.80 11.06
CA ASP A 38 2.89 6.39 10.73
C ASP A 38 2.39 5.51 11.86
N PHE A 39 1.15 5.02 11.76
CA PHE A 39 0.59 4.07 12.71
C PHE A 39 1.07 2.66 12.40
N LYS A 40 1.90 2.11 13.29
CA LYS A 40 2.45 0.75 13.21
C LYS A 40 1.75 -0.14 14.22
N PHE A 41 1.00 -1.14 13.75
CA PHE A 41 0.33 -2.10 14.62
C PHE A 41 1.31 -3.23 15.00
N PRO A 42 1.70 -3.42 16.27
CA PRO A 42 2.83 -4.27 16.67
C PRO A 42 2.78 -5.71 16.15
N TYR A 43 1.59 -6.30 15.99
CA TYR A 43 1.39 -7.65 15.44
C TYR A 43 1.21 -7.71 13.91
N PHE A 44 0.85 -6.59 13.28
CA PHE A 44 0.60 -6.47 11.83
C PHE A 44 1.56 -5.48 11.14
N ASN A 45 2.72 -5.24 11.76
CA ASN A 45 3.72 -4.27 11.33
C ASN A 45 4.22 -4.47 9.89
N SER A 46 4.11 -5.70 9.35
CA SER A 46 4.47 -6.00 7.97
C SER A 46 3.35 -5.68 6.97
N VAL A 47 2.11 -5.58 7.44
CA VAL A 47 0.92 -5.52 6.58
C VAL A 47 0.34 -4.12 6.50
N TYR A 48 0.31 -3.37 7.60
CA TYR A 48 -0.21 -1.99 7.60
C TYR A 48 0.88 -0.97 7.92
N ALA A 49 1.15 -0.08 6.96
CA ALA A 49 1.85 1.17 7.20
C ALA A 49 1.36 2.20 6.19
N VAL A 50 0.95 3.37 6.68
CA VAL A 50 0.50 4.54 5.89
C VAL A 50 1.47 4.83 4.74
N LYS A 51 2.76 4.86 5.06
CA LYS A 51 3.83 5.18 4.10
C LYS A 51 3.95 4.19 2.94
N ASN A 52 3.47 2.95 3.11
CA ASN A 52 3.56 1.98 2.03
C ASN A 52 2.60 2.32 0.88
N HIS A 53 1.50 3.03 1.15
CA HIS A 53 0.61 3.52 0.11
C HIS A 53 1.25 4.67 -0.70
N ASP A 54 2.08 5.51 -0.07
CA ASP A 54 2.82 6.57 -0.79
C ASP A 54 3.72 6.01 -1.90
N ILE A 55 4.20 4.76 -1.76
CA ILE A 55 4.98 4.08 -2.79
C ILE A 55 4.18 3.84 -4.05
N HIS A 56 2.87 3.58 -3.94
CA HIS A 56 1.99 3.43 -5.10
C HIS A 56 1.91 4.73 -5.92
N HIS A 57 1.91 5.88 -5.25
CA HIS A 57 1.96 7.18 -5.94
C HIS A 57 3.28 7.42 -6.68
N TRP A 58 4.38 6.78 -6.28
CA TRP A 58 5.66 6.83 -7.01
C TRP A 58 5.77 5.74 -8.08
N TYR A 59 5.23 4.56 -7.79
CA TYR A 59 5.28 3.35 -8.60
C TYR A 59 3.86 2.76 -8.69
N PRO A 60 3.03 3.20 -9.65
CA PRO A 60 1.64 2.74 -9.79
C PRO A 60 1.52 1.23 -10.07
N ASP A 61 2.63 0.57 -10.40
CA ASP A 61 2.77 -0.88 -10.61
C ASP A 61 3.03 -1.67 -9.32
N ALA A 62 2.99 -1.02 -8.15
CA ALA A 62 3.28 -1.64 -6.86
C ALA A 62 2.39 -1.11 -5.73
N ASN A 63 2.35 -1.87 -4.63
CA ASN A 63 1.67 -1.51 -3.37
C ASN A 63 0.22 -1.06 -3.54
N TYR A 64 -0.58 -1.84 -4.27
CA TYR A 64 -1.98 -1.54 -4.59
C TYR A 64 -2.88 -1.43 -3.37
N GLY A 65 -2.55 -2.12 -2.27
CA GLY A 65 -3.32 -2.07 -1.04
C GLY A 65 -3.39 -0.66 -0.43
N GLN A 66 -4.60 -0.18 -0.11
CA GLN A 66 -4.76 1.08 0.61
C GLN A 66 -4.55 0.92 2.12
N TYR A 67 -5.02 -0.20 2.69
CA TYR A 67 -5.00 -0.46 4.14
C TYR A 67 -4.19 -1.69 4.54
N ILE A 68 -3.89 -2.60 3.61
CA ILE A 68 -3.11 -3.80 3.92
C ILE A 68 -2.28 -4.16 2.69
N MET A 69 -0.99 -4.43 2.90
CA MET A 69 -0.05 -4.91 1.88
C MET A 69 -0.08 -6.44 1.73
N LEU A 70 -1.06 -7.11 2.33
CA LEU A 70 -1.10 -8.58 2.41
C LEU A 70 -1.09 -9.20 1.01
N TRP A 71 -1.94 -8.67 0.12
CA TRP A 71 -2.06 -9.16 -1.24
C TRP A 71 -0.83 -8.80 -2.08
N ASP A 72 -0.31 -7.58 -1.96
CA ASP A 72 0.94 -7.17 -2.60
C ASP A 72 2.12 -8.07 -2.20
N ARG A 73 2.17 -8.53 -0.94
CA ARG A 73 3.19 -9.49 -0.47
C ARG A 73 2.96 -10.89 -1.01
N LEU A 74 1.72 -11.35 -1.04
CA LEU A 74 1.37 -12.68 -1.52
C LEU A 74 1.70 -12.85 -3.01
N PHE A 75 1.44 -11.81 -3.81
CA PHE A 75 1.67 -11.81 -5.27
C PHE A 75 3.02 -11.21 -5.70
N GLY A 76 3.81 -10.67 -4.76
CA GLY A 76 5.14 -10.14 -5.03
C GLY A 76 5.19 -8.73 -5.63
N TRP A 77 4.09 -7.97 -5.58
CA TRP A 77 4.01 -6.57 -6.02
C TRP A 77 4.43 -5.57 -4.93
N TRP A 78 4.85 -6.05 -3.77
CA TRP A 78 5.28 -5.20 -2.67
C TRP A 78 6.69 -4.62 -2.90
N LYS A 79 6.79 -3.29 -2.82
CA LYS A 79 8.03 -2.51 -2.79
C LYS A 79 8.22 -1.86 -1.41
N PRO A 80 9.43 -1.91 -0.82
CA PRO A 80 9.73 -1.29 0.46
C PRO A 80 9.78 0.24 0.34
N TYR A 81 9.33 0.94 1.40
CA TYR A 81 9.55 2.37 1.50
C TYR A 81 11.06 2.68 1.60
N PRO A 82 11.63 3.57 0.76
CA PRO A 82 13.05 3.88 0.79
C PRO A 82 13.41 4.51 2.12
N THR A 83 14.18 3.76 2.91
CA THR A 83 14.88 4.30 4.06
C THR A 83 16.16 5.01 3.58
N GLY A 84 16.75 5.89 4.39
CA GLY A 84 17.98 6.62 4.03
C GLY A 84 19.12 5.71 3.53
N LYS A 85 19.19 4.48 4.05
CA LYS A 85 20.15 3.45 3.61
C LYS A 85 19.86 2.90 2.21
N THR A 86 18.60 2.80 1.82
CA THR A 86 18.17 2.29 0.51
C THR A 86 18.52 3.29 -0.61
N ARG A 87 18.32 4.60 -0.34
CA ARG A 87 18.74 5.68 -1.25
C ARG A 87 20.26 5.71 -1.48
N GLN A 88 21.06 5.52 -0.43
CA GLN A 88 22.52 5.44 -0.57
C GLN A 88 22.96 4.26 -1.44
N ASN A 89 22.34 3.08 -1.25
CA ASN A 89 22.65 1.89 -2.05
C ASN A 89 22.23 2.03 -3.52
N GLN A 90 21.08 2.65 -3.80
CA GLN A 90 20.66 2.97 -5.17
C GLN A 90 21.64 3.92 -5.85
N LYS A 91 21.96 5.04 -5.19
CA LYS A 91 22.91 6.03 -5.72
C LYS A 91 24.27 5.40 -6.02
N LYS A 92 24.76 4.54 -5.12
CA LYS A 92 26.02 3.81 -5.32
C LYS A 92 25.97 2.90 -6.56
N ARG A 93 24.86 2.18 -6.78
CA ARG A 93 24.68 1.30 -7.96
C ARG A 93 24.61 2.09 -9.27
N GLU A 94 23.92 3.23 -9.27
CA GLU A 94 23.84 4.12 -10.44
C GLU A 94 25.21 4.67 -10.80
N THR A 95 25.99 5.15 -9.82
CA THR A 95 27.36 5.65 -10.08
C THR A 95 28.25 4.54 -10.65
N THR A 96 28.21 3.34 -10.06
CA THR A 96 29.00 2.21 -10.58
C THR A 96 28.58 1.79 -12.00
N ALA A 97 27.28 1.81 -12.31
CA ALA A 97 26.81 1.48 -13.66
C ALA A 97 27.20 2.54 -14.70
N ASP A 98 27.16 3.83 -14.34
CA ASP A 98 27.63 4.92 -15.19
C ASP A 98 29.15 4.88 -15.42
N ASP A 99 29.92 4.50 -14.40
CA ASP A 99 31.37 4.34 -14.52
C ASP A 99 31.72 3.20 -15.50
N LEU A 100 31.05 2.04 -15.38
CA LEU A 100 31.24 0.92 -16.31
C LEU A 100 30.86 1.28 -17.75
N ARG A 101 29.83 2.10 -17.94
CA ARG A 101 29.41 2.55 -19.28
C ARG A 101 30.37 3.54 -19.94
N LYS A 102 31.22 4.22 -19.16
CA LYS A 102 32.26 5.13 -19.68
C LYS A 102 33.56 4.40 -20.01
N GLU A 103 33.72 3.18 -19.54
CA GLU A 103 34.88 2.32 -19.82
C GLU A 103 34.68 1.46 -21.09
N GLU A 104 33.46 1.40 -21.64
CA GLU A 104 33.11 0.82 -22.96
C GLU A 104 33.21 1.86 -24.10
#